data_AF-A0A2A4SZD7-F1
#
_entry.id   AF-A0A2A4SZD7-F1
#
_cell.length_a   1.000
_cell.length_b   1.000
_cell.length_c   1.000
_cell.angle_alpha   90.00
_cell.angle_beta   90.00
_cell.angle_gamma   90.00
#
_symmetry.space_group_name_H-M   'P 1'
#
loop_
_entity.id
_entity.type
_entity.pdbx_description
1 polymer ?
#
loop_
_entity_poly.entity_id
_entity_poly.type
_entity_poly.pdbx_seq_one_letter_code
_entity_poly.pdbx_strand_id
1 'polypeptide(L)'
;MCGDGITVGTTYDCDDGDNDSDDGCSDVCALEDGWICEFGDSSTADTCREICGDGYRWTTEFECDDANNDDNDGCSAGCAIEAGWLCDRAADGSNKDECSEICGDGINNF
;
A
#
# COMPACT_ATOMS: atom_id res chain seq x y z
N MET A 1 -13.62 21.94 0.88
CA MET A 1 -14.41 21.11 1.84
C MET A 1 -13.81 19.72 1.72
N CYS A 2 -14.15 18.74 2.56
CA CYS A 2 -13.62 17.40 2.31
C CYS A 2 -14.42 16.70 1.21
N GLY A 3 -13.76 16.09 0.23
CA GLY A 3 -14.38 15.38 -0.89
C GLY A 3 -14.81 16.27 -2.03
N ASP A 4 -14.28 17.50 -2.13
CA ASP A 4 -14.46 18.33 -3.33
C ASP A 4 -13.27 18.27 -4.29
N GLY A 5 -12.22 17.51 -3.93
CA GLY A 5 -11.02 17.31 -4.73
C GLY A 5 -10.16 18.56 -4.79
N ILE A 6 -10.26 19.45 -3.78
CA ILE A 6 -9.50 20.69 -3.73
C ILE A 6 -8.83 20.85 -2.36
N THR A 7 -7.56 20.49 -2.31
CA THR A 7 -6.69 20.71 -1.16
C THR A 7 -6.30 22.20 -1.05
N VAL A 8 -7.11 22.99 -0.34
CA VAL A 8 -6.85 24.44 -0.13
C VAL A 8 -6.00 24.67 1.14
N GLY A 9 -4.70 24.89 0.95
CA GLY A 9 -3.77 25.32 2.01
C GLY A 9 -3.34 24.18 2.95
N THR A 10 -3.12 24.46 4.24
CA THR A 10 -2.70 23.47 5.26
C THR A 10 -3.88 22.94 6.10
N THR A 11 -5.09 23.02 5.57
CA THR A 11 -6.31 22.72 6.35
C THR A 11 -6.63 21.22 6.37
N TYR A 12 -6.19 20.50 5.34
CA TYR A 12 -6.41 19.09 5.10
C TYR A 12 -5.07 18.44 4.72
N ASP A 13 -4.90 17.16 5.04
CA ASP A 13 -3.69 16.42 4.68
C ASP A 13 -3.77 15.83 3.28
N CYS A 14 -4.99 15.63 2.75
CA CYS A 14 -5.32 15.16 1.40
C CYS A 14 -6.76 15.56 1.03
N ASP A 15 -7.15 15.47 -0.24
CA ASP A 15 -8.54 15.47 -0.75
C ASP A 15 -8.58 14.79 -2.13
N ASP A 16 -8.93 13.51 -2.17
CA ASP A 16 -9.02 12.68 -3.37
C ASP A 16 -10.37 12.76 -4.10
N GLY A 17 -11.25 13.66 -3.65
CA GLY A 17 -12.45 14.03 -4.38
C GLY A 17 -13.69 13.23 -4.02
N ASP A 18 -13.64 12.44 -2.94
CA ASP A 18 -14.82 11.85 -2.32
C ASP A 18 -14.71 11.79 -0.77
N ASN A 19 -15.55 10.97 -0.14
CA ASN A 19 -15.60 10.80 1.31
C ASN A 19 -15.59 9.31 1.68
N ASP A 20 -15.11 8.47 0.78
CA ASP A 20 -14.86 7.07 1.09
C ASP A 20 -13.59 6.99 1.97
N SER A 21 -13.24 5.79 2.40
CA SER A 21 -12.06 5.56 3.24
C SER A 21 -11.45 4.24 2.82
N ASP A 22 -10.22 3.99 3.25
CA ASP A 22 -9.37 2.90 2.79
C ASP A 22 -8.98 3.01 1.29
N ASP A 23 -8.88 4.24 0.78
CA ASP A 23 -8.40 4.64 -0.56
C ASP A 23 -7.28 5.70 -0.51
N GLY A 24 -6.84 6.03 0.70
CA GLY A 24 -5.71 6.92 0.99
C GLY A 24 -6.10 8.28 1.52
N CYS A 25 -7.35 8.71 1.36
CA CYS A 25 -7.86 9.91 2.00
C CYS A 25 -9.17 9.66 2.73
N SER A 26 -9.13 9.76 4.06
CA SER A 26 -10.32 9.47 4.88
C SER A 26 -11.47 10.47 4.64
N ASP A 27 -12.67 10.12 5.13
CA ASP A 27 -13.88 10.95 5.09
C ASP A 27 -13.76 12.35 5.75
N VAL A 28 -12.71 12.56 6.54
CA VAL A 28 -12.34 13.81 7.20
C VAL A 28 -11.10 14.49 6.60
N CYS A 29 -10.61 14.01 5.47
CA CYS A 29 -9.47 14.53 4.71
C CYS A 29 -8.16 14.48 5.50
N ALA A 30 -7.99 13.37 6.23
CA ALA A 30 -6.73 12.96 6.82
C ALA A 30 -6.11 11.83 5.98
N LEU A 31 -4.80 11.91 5.74
CA LEU A 31 -4.03 10.88 5.05
C LEU A 31 -4.09 9.57 5.84
N GLU A 32 -4.38 8.48 5.15
CA GLU A 32 -4.53 7.17 5.77
C GLU A 32 -3.19 6.46 5.96
N ASP A 33 -3.09 5.60 6.99
CA ASP A 33 -1.86 4.87 7.29
C ASP A 33 -1.51 3.92 6.15
N GLY A 34 -0.27 4.01 5.67
CA GLY A 34 0.25 3.20 4.57
C GLY A 34 -0.11 3.66 3.17
N TRP A 35 -0.60 4.89 3.07
CA TRP A 35 -0.88 5.57 1.81
C TRP A 35 0.05 6.75 1.59
N ILE A 36 0.32 7.03 0.32
CA ILE A 36 0.95 8.26 -0.12
C ILE A 36 0.11 8.88 -1.23
N CYS A 37 -0.18 10.17 -1.09
CA CYS A 37 -0.95 10.92 -2.07
C CYS A 37 -0.07 11.89 -2.86
N GLU A 38 -0.25 11.91 -4.17
CA GLU A 38 0.26 12.93 -5.06
C GLU A 38 -0.77 14.07 -5.11
N PHE A 39 -0.37 15.25 -4.64
CA PHE A 39 -1.28 16.39 -4.55
C PHE A 39 -1.69 16.89 -5.94
N GLY A 40 -3.00 17.07 -6.12
CA GLY A 40 -3.62 17.67 -7.27
C GLY A 40 -3.46 19.19 -7.30
N ASP A 41 -4.37 19.86 -8.00
CA ASP A 41 -4.42 21.31 -8.11
C ASP A 41 -5.86 21.84 -7.96
N SER A 42 -6.08 23.13 -8.20
CA SER A 42 -7.42 23.74 -8.11
C SER A 42 -8.50 23.14 -9.02
N SER A 43 -8.14 22.19 -9.87
CA SER A 43 -8.99 21.55 -10.88
C SER A 43 -8.90 20.02 -10.88
N THR A 44 -8.03 19.42 -10.07
CA THR A 44 -7.85 17.97 -9.98
C THR A 44 -7.68 17.55 -8.53
N ALA A 45 -8.36 16.48 -8.13
CA ALA A 45 -8.20 15.87 -6.82
C ALA A 45 -6.82 15.26 -6.64
N ASP A 46 -6.49 14.96 -5.38
CA ASP A 46 -5.31 14.18 -5.04
C ASP A 46 -5.45 12.74 -5.55
N THR A 47 -4.33 12.08 -5.81
CA THR A 47 -4.32 10.66 -6.18
C THR A 47 -3.46 9.89 -5.19
N CYS A 48 -4.07 8.93 -4.52
CA CYS A 48 -3.42 8.15 -3.48
C CYS A 48 -3.09 6.74 -3.98
N ARG A 49 -2.03 6.16 -3.42
CA ARG A 49 -1.63 4.78 -3.63
C ARG A 49 -0.98 4.23 -2.37
N GLU A 50 -0.98 2.90 -2.24
CA GLU A 50 -0.27 2.25 -1.15
C GLU A 50 1.25 2.42 -1.25
N ILE A 51 1.91 2.33 -0.09
CA ILE A 51 3.37 2.38 0.04
C ILE A 51 3.89 0.95 0.10
N CYS A 52 4.55 0.51 -0.97
CA CYS A 52 5.22 -0.78 -0.93
C CYS A 52 6.38 -0.80 0.07
N GLY A 53 6.40 -1.81 0.93
CA GLY A 53 7.46 -2.07 1.91
C GLY A 53 7.21 -1.45 3.28
N ASP A 54 5.99 -1.01 3.57
CA ASP A 54 5.62 -0.47 4.88
C ASP A 54 4.91 -1.51 5.77
N GLY A 55 4.65 -2.70 5.22
CA GLY A 55 3.97 -3.80 5.85
C GLY A 55 2.45 -3.69 5.83
N TYR A 56 1.84 -2.85 5.02
CA TYR A 56 0.40 -2.77 4.85
C TYR A 56 -0.02 -3.22 3.45
N ARG A 57 -1.08 -4.02 3.39
CA ARG A 57 -1.76 -4.40 2.15
C ARG A 57 -3.25 -4.14 2.31
N TRP A 58 -3.70 -2.94 1.97
CA TRP A 58 -5.08 -2.47 2.12
C TRP A 58 -5.97 -2.92 0.96
N THR A 59 -5.43 -2.94 -0.25
CA THR A 59 -6.12 -3.29 -1.50
C THR A 59 -5.53 -4.54 -2.13
N THR A 60 -5.97 -4.84 -3.35
CA THR A 60 -5.42 -5.93 -4.18
C THR A 60 -4.42 -5.42 -5.22
N GLU A 61 -3.98 -4.16 -5.15
CA GLU A 61 -2.95 -3.64 -6.06
C GLU A 61 -1.60 -4.34 -5.84
N PHE A 62 -1.24 -4.56 -4.58
CA PHE A 62 -0.06 -5.33 -4.18
C PHE A 62 -0.39 -6.80 -3.95
N GLU A 63 0.50 -7.69 -4.38
CA GLU A 63 0.37 -9.13 -4.13
C GLU A 63 0.90 -9.49 -2.75
N CYS A 64 1.91 -8.76 -2.26
CA CYS A 64 2.52 -8.91 -0.95
C CYS A 64 3.03 -7.57 -0.41
N ASP A 65 3.23 -7.46 0.91
CA ASP A 65 4.08 -6.42 1.52
C ASP A 65 4.74 -6.96 2.79
N ASP A 66 6.03 -7.28 2.73
CA ASP A 66 6.77 -7.90 3.82
C ASP A 66 7.54 -6.90 4.71
N ALA A 67 7.17 -5.61 4.62
CA ALA A 67 7.74 -4.47 5.33
C ALA A 67 9.20 -4.12 4.96
N ASN A 68 9.63 -4.46 3.74
CA ASN A 68 10.88 -4.01 3.16
C ASN A 68 10.77 -3.82 1.62
N ASN A 69 11.85 -3.40 0.97
CA ASN A 69 11.93 -3.31 -0.49
C ASN A 69 13.15 -4.06 -1.05
N ASP A 70 13.58 -5.11 -0.36
CA ASP A 70 14.66 -5.98 -0.77
C ASP A 70 14.09 -7.06 -1.71
N ASP A 71 14.79 -7.35 -2.80
CA ASP A 71 14.43 -8.48 -3.66
C ASP A 71 15.03 -9.79 -3.10
N ASN A 72 14.43 -10.92 -3.44
CA ASN A 72 14.82 -12.31 -3.13
C ASN A 72 14.51 -12.78 -1.69
N ASP A 73 13.49 -12.21 -1.05
CA ASP A 73 12.94 -12.69 0.24
C ASP A 73 11.46 -13.15 0.12
N GLY A 74 10.94 -13.20 -1.10
CA GLY A 74 9.60 -13.61 -1.44
C GLY A 74 8.65 -12.48 -1.80
N CYS A 75 8.96 -11.24 -1.39
CA CYS A 75 8.22 -10.06 -1.82
C CYS A 75 9.15 -9.07 -2.50
N SER A 76 8.98 -8.85 -3.80
CA SER A 76 9.89 -7.96 -4.54
C SER A 76 9.78 -6.50 -4.06
N ALA A 77 10.76 -5.67 -4.42
CA ALA A 77 10.73 -4.23 -4.18
C ALA A 77 9.51 -3.49 -4.79
N GLY A 78 8.77 -4.16 -5.69
CA GLY A 78 7.52 -3.69 -6.27
C GLY A 78 6.26 -4.36 -5.73
N CYS A 79 6.35 -5.05 -4.58
CA CYS A 79 5.23 -5.69 -3.89
C CYS A 79 4.50 -6.76 -4.73
N ALA A 80 5.25 -7.40 -5.63
CA ALA A 80 4.85 -8.61 -6.34
C ALA A 80 5.48 -9.85 -5.67
N ILE A 81 4.72 -10.96 -5.61
CA ILE A 81 5.22 -12.21 -5.07
C ILE A 81 6.29 -12.76 -6.01
N GLU A 82 7.42 -13.14 -5.44
CA GLU A 82 8.55 -13.65 -6.22
C GLU A 82 8.33 -15.11 -6.63
N ALA A 83 8.97 -15.51 -7.74
CA ALA A 83 8.79 -16.85 -8.27
C ALA A 83 9.26 -17.94 -7.29
N GLY A 84 8.38 -18.89 -6.98
CA GLY A 84 8.65 -19.97 -6.03
C GLY A 84 8.42 -19.60 -4.57
N TRP A 85 7.71 -18.48 -4.31
CA TRP A 85 7.32 -18.06 -2.97
C TRP A 85 5.81 -18.05 -2.79
N LEU A 86 5.39 -18.21 -1.54
CA LEU A 86 4.02 -17.98 -1.06
C LEU A 86 4.11 -16.98 0.08
N CYS A 87 3.37 -15.87 -0.05
CA CYS A 87 3.25 -14.85 0.98
C CYS A 87 1.83 -14.82 1.53
N ASP A 88 1.70 -14.86 2.86
CA ASP A 88 0.44 -14.77 3.57
C ASP A 88 0.57 -13.74 4.71
N ARG A 89 -0.55 -13.18 5.17
CA ARG A 89 -0.53 -12.22 6.30
C ARG A 89 0.07 -12.87 7.54
N ALA A 90 1.01 -12.17 8.18
CA ALA A 90 1.68 -12.64 9.37
C ALA A 90 0.68 -12.98 10.50
N ALA A 91 0.91 -14.11 11.19
CA ALA A 91 0.06 -14.56 12.29
C ALA A 91 0.41 -13.90 13.64
N ASP A 92 1.51 -13.15 13.70
CA ASP A 92 2.04 -12.51 14.91
C ASP A 92 1.34 -11.18 15.26
N GLY A 93 0.36 -10.77 14.45
CA GLY A 93 -0.38 -9.52 14.61
C GLY A 93 0.34 -8.30 14.04
N SER A 94 1.47 -8.49 13.35
CA SER A 94 2.00 -7.47 12.44
C SER A 94 1.10 -7.35 11.20
N ASN A 95 1.17 -6.21 10.52
CA ASN A 95 0.40 -6.00 9.29
C ASN A 95 1.07 -6.63 8.07
N LYS A 96 2.38 -6.88 8.14
CA LYS A 96 3.19 -7.38 7.03
C LYS A 96 2.83 -8.81 6.64
N ASP A 97 3.19 -9.17 5.42
CA ASP A 97 3.19 -10.54 4.97
C ASP A 97 4.46 -11.27 5.42
N GLU A 98 4.31 -12.58 5.60
CA GLU A 98 5.41 -13.52 5.77
C GLU A 98 5.50 -14.40 4.53
N CYS A 99 6.64 -14.36 3.87
CA CYS A 99 6.89 -15.15 2.67
C CYS A 99 7.69 -16.42 3.00
N SER A 100 7.34 -17.52 2.34
CA SER A 100 8.01 -18.80 2.45
C SER A 100 8.18 -19.46 1.08
N GLU A 101 9.28 -20.16 0.89
CA GLU A 101 9.54 -20.89 -0.35
C GLU A 101 8.53 -22.03 -0.52
N ILE A 102 8.04 -22.20 -1.75
CA ILE A 102 7.17 -23.30 -2.13
C ILE A 102 8.02 -24.58 -2.23
N CYS A 103 7.89 -25.42 -1.21
CA CYS A 103 8.59 -26.70 -1.21
C CYS A 103 8.13 -27.61 -2.38
N GLY A 104 9.10 -28.06 -3.18
CA GLY A 104 8.90 -29.06 -4.23
C GLY A 104 8.50 -28.51 -5.60
N ASP A 105 8.63 -27.21 -5.82
CA ASP A 105 8.43 -26.56 -7.13
C ASP A 105 9.62 -26.71 -8.09
N GLY A 106 10.78 -27.16 -7.58
CA GLY A 106 12.01 -27.36 -8.35
C GLY A 106 12.85 -26.09 -8.53
N ILE A 107 12.51 -25.01 -7.82
CA ILE A 107 13.30 -23.79 -7.67
C ILE A 107 14.02 -23.86 -6.31
N ASN A 108 15.20 -23.26 -6.19
CA ASN A 108 15.93 -23.16 -4.92
C ASN A 108 16.29 -21.69 -4.71
N ASN A 109 15.61 -21.06 -3.76
CA ASN A 109 15.73 -19.63 -3.45
C ASN A 109 16.64 -19.35 -2.23
N PHE A 110 17.42 -20.35 -1.77
CA PHE A 110 18.45 -20.25 -0.71
C PHE A 110 19.89 -20.09 -1.22
#